data_AF-A0A094F6H9-F1
#
_entry.id   AF-A0A094F6H9-F1
#
_cell.length_a   1.000
_cell.length_b   1.000
_cell.length_c   1.000
_cell.angle_alpha   90.00
_cell.angle_beta   90.00
_cell.angle_gamma   90.00
#
_symmetry.space_group_name_H-M   'P 1'
#
loop_
_entity.id
_entity.type
_entity.pdbx_description
1 polymer ?
#
loop_
_entity_poly.entity_id
_entity_poly.type
_entity_poly.pdbx_seq_one_letter_code
_entity_poly.pdbx_strand_id
1 'polypeptide(L)'
;MSTSGHLDQWELSDDEQRALRRLGEVIIKTSTKFDTKGGGTELCTDSSLNPILSEVLVVLNIRTLFGSKPSGNSIWRISGPASRPFENLPGPAYLFPIRIHNGKLPTISDKPVNVKTATTILEPIIITPGLDFLVIMTM
;
A
#
# COMPACT_ATOMS: atom_id res chain seq x y z
N MET A 1 2.94 21.95 19.50
CA MET A 1 3.45 22.08 18.12
C MET A 1 2.47 21.33 17.23
N SER A 2 1.77 22.03 16.33
CA SER A 2 0.75 21.43 15.46
C SER A 2 1.44 20.63 14.35
N THR A 3 1.35 19.30 14.41
CA THR A 3 1.80 18.39 13.34
C THR A 3 0.81 18.47 12.18
N SER A 4 0.97 19.49 11.32
CA SER A 4 0.13 19.63 10.14
C SER A 4 0.42 18.51 9.13
N GLY A 5 -0.45 17.50 9.09
CA GLY A 5 -1.04 16.95 7.86
C GLY A 5 -0.19 16.19 6.83
N HIS A 6 1.05 15.76 7.09
CA HIS A 6 1.81 14.98 6.08
C HIS A 6 1.33 13.53 5.91
N LEU A 7 0.60 13.01 6.92
CA LEU A 7 0.03 11.66 6.96
C LEU A 7 -1.37 11.66 7.57
N ASP A 8 -2.37 11.22 6.82
CA ASP A 8 -3.74 11.05 7.31
C ASP A 8 -4.19 9.60 7.13
N GLN A 9 -4.78 9.02 8.18
CA GLN A 9 -5.30 7.65 8.17
C GLN A 9 -6.82 7.67 8.30
N TRP A 10 -7.50 6.81 7.53
CA TRP A 10 -8.95 6.61 7.63
C TRP A 10 -9.30 5.13 7.59
N GLU A 11 -10.46 4.80 8.16
CA GLU A 11 -10.97 3.44 8.15
C GLU A 11 -11.57 3.09 6.79
N LEU A 12 -11.28 1.89 6.32
CA LEU A 12 -11.87 1.30 5.14
C LEU A 12 -13.23 0.68 5.49
N SER A 13 -14.17 0.76 4.57
CA SER A 13 -15.44 0.04 4.65
C SER A 13 -15.23 -1.48 4.61
N ASP A 14 -16.25 -2.23 5.04
CA ASP A 14 -16.18 -3.70 5.06
C ASP A 14 -15.95 -4.32 3.67
N ASP A 15 -16.48 -3.69 2.61
CA ASP A 15 -16.30 -4.16 1.24
C ASP A 15 -14.87 -3.91 0.74
N GLU A 16 -14.29 -2.75 1.04
CA GLU A 16 -12.89 -2.43 0.74
C GLU A 16 -11.93 -3.37 1.48
N GLN A 17 -12.18 -3.60 2.78
CA GLN A 17 -11.42 -4.56 3.58
C GLN A 17 -11.51 -5.98 3.01
N ARG A 18 -12.70 -6.39 2.53
CA ARG A 18 -12.91 -7.71 1.91
C ARG A 18 -12.16 -7.85 0.58
N ALA A 19 -12.19 -6.81 -0.25
CA ALA A 19 -11.48 -6.78 -1.52
C ALA A 19 -9.95 -6.90 -1.31
N LEU A 20 -9.39 -6.09 -0.40
CA LEU A 20 -7.96 -6.16 -0.06
C LEU A 20 -7.56 -7.51 0.54
N ARG A 21 -8.41 -8.10 1.38
CA ARG A 21 -8.17 -9.43 1.94
C ARG A 21 -8.08 -10.50 0.85
N ARG A 22 -9.00 -10.47 -0.12
CA ARG A 22 -8.99 -11.41 -1.26
C ARG A 22 -7.69 -11.26 -2.06
N LEU A 23 -7.21 -10.03 -2.29
CA LEU A 23 -5.92 -9.78 -2.92
C LEU A 23 -4.77 -10.38 -2.11
N GLY A 24 -4.75 -10.16 -0.79
CA GLY A 24 -3.75 -10.75 0.11
C GLY A 24 -3.73 -12.28 0.10
N GLU A 25 -4.90 -12.92 0.04
CA GLU A 25 -5.00 -14.38 -0.07
C GLU A 25 -4.40 -14.91 -1.39
N VAL A 26 -4.63 -14.22 -2.51
CA VAL A 26 -4.03 -14.61 -3.79
C VAL A 26 -2.51 -14.45 -3.73
N ILE A 27 -2.02 -13.34 -3.17
CA ILE A 27 -0.58 -13.10 -2.98
C ILE A 27 0.10 -14.24 -2.21
N ILE A 28 -0.58 -14.77 -1.19
CA ILE A 28 -0.10 -15.92 -0.41
C ILE A 28 -0.11 -17.20 -1.24
N LYS A 29 -1.24 -17.49 -1.90
CA LYS A 29 -1.47 -18.79 -2.58
C LYS A 29 -0.61 -18.97 -3.83
N THR A 30 -0.35 -17.91 -4.60
CA THR A 30 0.32 -18.02 -5.90
C THR A 30 1.84 -17.88 -5.81
N SER A 31 2.42 -17.70 -4.62
CA SER A 31 3.84 -17.38 -4.46
C SER A 31 4.25 -16.21 -5.36
N THR A 32 3.45 -15.14 -5.33
CA THR A 32 3.62 -13.94 -6.16
C THR A 32 5.06 -13.46 -6.17
N LYS A 33 5.55 -13.12 -7.37
CA LYS A 33 6.91 -12.61 -7.58
C LYS A 33 7.02 -11.15 -7.21
N PHE A 34 8.04 -10.84 -6.40
CA PHE A 34 8.44 -9.50 -6.06
C PHE A 34 9.91 -9.32 -6.41
N ASP A 35 10.22 -8.29 -7.18
CA ASP A 35 11.58 -7.93 -7.53
C ASP A 35 12.09 -6.86 -6.57
N THR A 36 13.25 -7.11 -5.97
CA THR A 36 13.92 -6.13 -5.12
C THR A 36 14.26 -4.89 -5.93
N LYS A 37 13.71 -3.75 -5.51
CA LYS A 37 14.16 -2.43 -5.93
C LYS A 37 15.29 -1.97 -5.02
N GLY A 38 16.13 -1.08 -5.54
CA GLY A 38 17.22 -0.48 -4.77
C GLY A 38 16.72 0.02 -3.41
N GLY A 39 17.55 -0.12 -2.37
CA GLY A 39 17.16 0.27 -1.02
C GLY A 39 16.33 -0.78 -0.25
N GLY A 40 15.99 -1.94 -0.84
CA GLY A 40 15.40 -3.07 -0.12
C GLY A 40 13.87 -3.01 0.04
N THR A 41 13.21 -2.19 -0.77
CA THR A 41 11.77 -2.31 -1.08
C THR A 41 11.59 -3.30 -2.22
N GLU A 42 10.46 -3.98 -2.29
CA GLU A 42 10.21 -5.03 -3.28
C GLU A 42 8.93 -4.69 -4.06
N LEU A 43 9.00 -4.67 -5.39
CA LEU A 43 7.87 -4.37 -6.26
C LEU A 43 7.30 -5.66 -6.84
N CYS A 44 5.99 -5.83 -6.74
CA CYS A 44 5.31 -6.93 -7.41
C CYS A 44 5.41 -6.80 -8.94
N THR A 45 5.88 -7.85 -9.61
CA THR A 45 5.99 -7.91 -11.08
C THR A 45 5.12 -9.01 -11.70
N ASP A 46 4.30 -9.67 -10.87
CA ASP A 46 3.40 -10.73 -11.29
C ASP A 46 2.11 -10.18 -11.91
N SER A 47 2.02 -10.25 -13.24
CA SER A 47 0.84 -9.80 -13.98
C SER A 47 -0.40 -10.67 -13.79
N SER A 48 -0.27 -11.86 -13.17
CA SER A 48 -1.42 -12.72 -12.85
C SER A 48 -2.35 -12.08 -11.81
N LEU A 49 -1.87 -11.09 -11.06
CA LEU A 49 -2.68 -10.32 -10.12
C LEU A 49 -3.54 -9.24 -10.78
N ASN A 50 -3.30 -8.90 -12.05
CA ASN A 50 -4.00 -7.78 -12.72
C ASN A 50 -5.54 -7.91 -12.72
N PRO A 51 -6.15 -9.10 -12.93
CA PRO A 51 -7.60 -9.25 -12.87
C PRO A 51 -8.17 -8.91 -11.49
N ILE A 52 -7.60 -9.48 -10.43
CA ILE A 52 -8.07 -9.23 -9.05
C ILE A 52 -7.76 -7.80 -8.60
N LEU A 53 -6.60 -7.25 -8.99
CA LEU A 53 -6.24 -5.88 -8.70
C LEU A 53 -7.23 -4.91 -9.34
N SER A 54 -7.66 -5.17 -10.59
CA SER A 54 -8.67 -4.34 -11.26
C SER A 54 -10.01 -4.31 -10.51
N GLU A 55 -10.46 -5.45 -9.98
CA GLU A 55 -11.66 -5.52 -9.14
C GLU A 55 -11.48 -4.71 -7.84
N VAL A 56 -10.35 -4.87 -7.16
CA VAL A 56 -10.03 -4.14 -5.92
C VAL A 56 -10.04 -2.64 -6.15
N LEU A 57 -9.42 -2.18 -7.24
CA LEU A 57 -9.39 -0.77 -7.61
C LEU A 57 -10.81 -0.19 -7.77
N VAL A 58 -11.72 -0.92 -8.43
CA VAL A 58 -13.12 -0.48 -8.55
C VAL A 58 -13.79 -0.33 -7.18
N VAL A 59 -13.60 -1.29 -6.28
CA VAL A 59 -14.18 -1.26 -4.92
C VAL A 59 -13.62 -0.11 -4.08
N LEU A 60 -12.30 0.12 -4.14
CA LEU A 60 -11.63 1.25 -3.45
C LEU A 60 -12.01 2.62 -4.03
N ASN A 61 -12.74 2.65 -5.14
CA ASN A 61 -13.20 3.87 -5.80
C ASN A 61 -12.09 4.93 -6.00
N ILE A 62 -10.88 4.49 -6.37
CA ILE A 62 -9.67 5.34 -6.44
C ILE A 62 -9.82 6.58 -7.33
N ARG A 63 -10.75 6.56 -8.29
CA ARG A 63 -11.07 7.74 -9.12
C ARG A 63 -11.52 8.93 -8.27
N THR A 64 -12.19 8.69 -7.15
CA THR A 64 -12.59 9.74 -6.22
C THR A 64 -11.42 10.34 -5.45
N LEU A 65 -10.34 9.57 -5.23
CA LEU A 65 -9.16 10.01 -4.47
C LEU A 65 -8.26 10.98 -5.27
N PHE A 66 -8.26 10.87 -6.59
CA PHE A 66 -7.45 11.71 -7.48
C PHE A 66 -8.28 12.61 -8.40
N GLY A 67 -9.61 12.47 -8.40
CA GLY A 67 -10.50 13.11 -9.36
C GLY A 67 -10.18 12.65 -10.79
N SER A 68 -10.18 13.60 -11.74
CA SER A 68 -9.88 13.33 -13.15
C SER A 68 -8.38 13.21 -13.48
N LYS A 69 -7.49 13.26 -12.47
CA LYS A 69 -6.04 13.18 -12.70
C LYS A 69 -5.62 11.74 -13.03
N PRO A 70 -4.64 11.54 -13.94
CA PRO A 70 -4.09 10.23 -14.19
C PRO A 70 -3.40 9.69 -12.93
N SER A 71 -3.61 8.40 -12.66
CA SER A 71 -3.05 7.71 -11.49
C SER A 71 -2.52 6.34 -11.88
N GLY A 72 -1.39 5.97 -11.30
CA GLY A 72 -0.81 4.64 -11.35
C GLY A 72 -1.10 3.85 -10.09
N ASN A 73 -0.96 2.53 -10.20
CA ASN A 73 -1.04 1.62 -9.06
C ASN A 73 0.12 0.62 -9.10
N SER A 74 0.57 0.21 -7.91
CA SER A 74 1.61 -0.80 -7.76
C SER A 74 1.49 -1.49 -6.41
N ILE A 75 1.86 -2.76 -6.34
CA ILE A 75 1.88 -3.52 -5.09
C ILE A 75 3.34 -3.63 -4.64
N TRP A 76 3.59 -3.24 -3.40
CA TRP A 76 4.91 -3.25 -2.79
C TRP A 76 4.94 -4.15 -1.57
N ARG A 77 6.15 -4.61 -1.26
CA ARG A 77 6.47 -5.39 -0.08
C ARG A 77 7.73 -4.84 0.58
N ILE A 78 7.74 -4.86 1.91
CA ILE A 78 8.93 -4.65 2.72
C ILE A 78 9.07 -5.86 3.64
N SER A 79 9.79 -6.89 3.19
CA SER A 79 10.01 -8.12 3.97
C SER A 79 11.23 -8.05 4.88
N GLY A 80 12.28 -7.34 4.46
CA GLY A 80 13.62 -7.36 5.05
C GLY A 80 13.67 -6.84 6.49
N PRO A 81 14.80 -6.99 7.22
CA PRO A 81 14.86 -6.74 8.66
C PRO A 81 14.85 -5.26 9.08
N ALA A 82 14.95 -4.33 8.13
CA ALA A 82 15.15 -2.91 8.39
C ALA A 82 14.09 -2.03 7.72
N SER A 83 13.75 -0.92 8.36
CA SER A 83 12.83 0.08 7.83
C SER A 83 13.36 0.73 6.57
N ARG A 84 12.47 1.03 5.62
CA ARG A 84 12.81 1.56 4.29
C ARG A 84 12.15 2.89 4.03
N PRO A 85 12.86 3.86 3.42
CA PRO A 85 12.20 5.05 2.90
C PRO A 85 11.28 4.66 1.74
N PHE A 86 10.14 5.32 1.65
CA PHE A 86 9.23 5.22 0.52
C PHE A 86 8.96 6.63 -0.01
N GLU A 87 9.38 6.89 -1.24
CA GLU A 87 9.23 8.17 -1.91
C GLU A 87 7.89 8.21 -2.66
N ASN A 88 7.15 9.32 -2.52
CA ASN A 88 5.84 9.52 -3.14
C ASN A 88 5.87 10.56 -4.29
N LEU A 89 7.04 10.87 -4.85
CA LEU A 89 7.14 11.85 -5.95
C LEU A 89 6.39 11.36 -7.21
N PRO A 90 5.65 12.22 -7.94
CA PRO A 90 5.57 13.68 -7.82
C PRO A 90 4.39 14.23 -6.98
N GLY A 91 3.64 13.42 -6.24
CA GLY A 91 2.37 13.88 -5.66
C GLY A 91 1.88 13.09 -4.45
N PRO A 92 0.62 13.31 -4.02
CA PRO A 92 0.07 12.50 -2.95
C PRO A 92 0.01 11.03 -3.37
N ALA A 93 0.36 10.14 -2.44
CA ALA A 93 0.19 8.71 -2.60
C ALA A 93 -0.79 8.19 -1.54
N TYR A 94 -1.59 7.19 -1.90
CA TYR A 94 -2.46 6.49 -0.96
C TYR A 94 -1.96 5.06 -0.81
N LEU A 95 -1.75 4.66 0.44
CA LEU A 95 -1.30 3.33 0.81
C LEU A 95 -2.47 2.56 1.41
N PHE A 96 -2.70 1.38 0.85
CA PHE A 96 -3.69 0.42 1.30
C PHE A 96 -2.94 -0.84 1.77
N PRO A 97 -2.79 -1.03 3.09
CA PRO A 97 -2.22 -2.24 3.65
C PRO A 97 -3.02 -3.47 3.20
N ILE A 98 -2.37 -4.40 2.51
CA ILE A 98 -2.98 -5.64 2.03
C ILE A 98 -2.84 -6.72 3.10
N ARG A 99 -1.62 -6.82 3.65
CA ARG A 99 -1.25 -7.89 4.59
C ARG A 99 -0.13 -7.44 5.51
N ILE A 100 -0.29 -7.76 6.79
CA ILE A 100 0.79 -7.72 7.78
C ILE A 100 1.37 -9.13 7.92
N HIS A 101 2.70 -9.25 7.88
CA HIS A 101 3.38 -10.53 8.02
C HIS A 101 3.28 -11.04 9.47
N ASN A 102 3.25 -12.36 9.65
CA ASN A 102 3.01 -12.97 10.96
C ASN A 102 4.01 -12.48 12.02
N GLY A 103 3.49 -12.04 13.17
CA GLY A 103 4.30 -11.57 14.29
C GLY A 103 4.99 -10.22 14.08
N LYS A 104 4.62 -9.46 13.03
CA LYS A 104 5.13 -8.12 12.76
C LYS A 104 4.12 -7.05 13.17
N LEU A 105 4.62 -5.87 13.51
CA LEU A 105 3.85 -4.68 13.87
C LEU A 105 4.37 -3.50 13.05
N PRO A 106 4.04 -3.43 11.74
CA PRO A 106 4.58 -2.40 10.90
C PRO A 106 4.02 -1.02 11.26
N THR A 107 4.83 0.01 11.08
CA THR A 107 4.47 1.42 11.11
C THR A 107 4.74 2.09 9.76
N ILE A 108 3.96 3.14 9.48
CA ILE A 108 4.25 4.16 8.49
C ILE A 108 4.68 5.40 9.26
N SER A 109 5.95 5.76 9.14
CA SER A 109 6.66 6.68 10.03
C SER A 109 6.48 6.24 11.49
N ASP A 110 5.72 6.98 12.27
CA ASP A 110 5.39 6.73 13.68
C ASP A 110 4.00 6.11 13.88
N LYS A 111 3.19 6.00 12.83
CA LYS A 111 1.80 5.52 12.91
C LYS A 111 1.71 4.00 12.75
N PRO A 112 1.07 3.27 13.68
CA PRO A 112 0.78 1.86 13.50
C PRO A 112 -0.02 1.60 12.22
N VAL A 113 0.30 0.50 11.54
CA VAL A 113 -0.43 0.05 10.35
C VAL A 113 -1.43 -1.04 10.72
N ASN A 114 -2.63 -0.93 10.19
CA ASN A 114 -3.67 -1.95 10.25
C ASN A 114 -4.22 -2.20 8.83
N VAL A 115 -4.56 -3.44 8.51
CA VAL A 115 -5.23 -3.82 7.25
C VAL A 115 -6.64 -3.26 7.08
N LYS A 116 -7.18 -2.62 8.12
CA LYS A 116 -8.48 -1.94 8.10
C LYS A 116 -8.40 -0.45 7.78
N THR A 117 -7.20 0.11 7.66
CA THR A 117 -7.00 1.55 7.47
C THR A 117 -6.19 1.80 6.22
N ALA A 118 -6.50 2.87 5.50
CA ALA A 118 -5.62 3.39 4.45
C ALA A 118 -4.93 4.68 4.93
N THR A 119 -3.85 5.05 4.25
CA THR A 119 -3.00 6.20 4.63
C THR A 119 -2.74 7.09 3.42
N THR A 120 -2.98 8.38 3.54
CA THR A 120 -2.59 9.41 2.57
C THR A 120 -1.21 9.88 2.96
N ILE A 121 -0.33 9.97 1.99
CA ILE A 121 1.05 10.43 2.13
C ILE A 121 1.25 11.65 1.26
N LEU A 122 1.67 12.76 1.87
CA LEU A 122 2.03 13.97 1.15
C LEU A 122 3.55 14.17 1.02
N GLU A 123 4.34 13.51 1.87
CA GLU A 123 5.81 13.63 1.94
C GLU A 123 6.46 12.25 2.07
N PRO A 124 7.76 12.08 1.74
CA PRO A 124 8.43 10.79 1.90
C PRO A 124 8.32 10.24 3.33
N ILE A 125 8.04 8.94 3.45
CA ILE A 125 7.84 8.26 4.73
C ILE A 125 8.86 7.15 4.95
N ILE A 126 8.92 6.64 6.17
CA ILE A 126 9.68 5.44 6.51
C ILE A 126 8.68 4.32 6.83
N ILE A 127 8.78 3.18 6.16
CA ILE A 127 7.92 2.02 6.45
C ILE A 127 8.77 0.94 7.10
N THR A 128 8.36 0.46 8.26
CA THR A 128 9.04 -0.65 8.93
C THR A 128 8.66 -2.00 8.29
N PRO A 129 9.46 -3.05 8.48
CA PRO A 129 9.23 -4.37 7.90
C PRO A 129 7.91 -5.06 8.23
N GLY A 130 7.55 -6.01 7.36
CA GLY A 130 6.45 -6.95 7.58
C GLY A 130 5.14 -6.52 6.93
N LEU A 131 5.21 -5.81 5.80
CA LEU A 131 4.04 -5.22 5.16
C LEU A 131 4.03 -5.49 3.65
N ASP A 132 2.90 -6.01 3.16
CA ASP A 132 2.51 -5.94 1.75
C ASP A 132 1.42 -4.86 1.61
N PHE A 133 1.54 -3.98 0.63
CA PHE A 133 0.64 -2.83 0.49
C PHE A 133 0.45 -2.43 -0.98
N LEU A 134 -0.76 -1.98 -1.30
CA LEU A 134 -1.10 -1.36 -2.57
C LEU A 134 -0.84 0.14 -2.47
N VAL A 135 -0.13 0.69 -3.44
CA VAL A 135 0.12 2.12 -3.58
C VAL A 135 -0.66 2.61 -4.79
N ILE A 136 -1.41 3.69 -4.60
CA ILE A 136 -1.99 4.47 -5.69
C ILE A 136 -1.34 5.85 -5.67
N MET A 137 -0.85 6.32 -6.81
CA MET A 137 -0.15 7.60 -6.89
C MET A 137 -0.46 8.32 -8.19
N THR A 138 -0.40 9.64 -8.21
CA THR A 138 -0.50 10.41 -9.45
C THR A 138 0.64 10.05 -10.41
N MET A 139 0.34 10.00 -11.71
CA MET A 139 1.33 9.87 -12.78
C MET A 139 1.72 11.24 -13.35
#